data_AF-A0A1V5QK01-F1
#
_entry.id   AF-A0A1V5QK01-F1
#
_cell.length_a   1.000
_cell.length_b   1.000
_cell.length_c   1.000
_cell.angle_alpha   90.00
_cell.angle_beta   90.00
_cell.angle_gamma   90.00
#
_symmetry.space_group_name_H-M   'P 1'
#
loop_
_entity.id
_entity.type
_entity.pdbx_description
1 polymer ?
#
loop_
_entity_poly.entity_id
_entity_poly.type
_entity_poly.pdbx_seq_one_letter_code
_entity_poly.pdbx_strand_id
1 'polypeptide(L)'
;MAKVASFAMKVVRDLADAPELPAFDPETAKLPTGSGSPVRVAFGSIPDFAEHPKGFRINGTTPGSPAEGLGLKAGDVITSFGGRPIRTLYDFQEALSAFKPGDTVKVQWLRGEASLEGQAALRGR
;
A
#
# COMPACT_ATOMS: atom_id res chain seq x y z
N MET A 1 -17.67 23.45 15.33
CA MET A 1 -16.72 24.39 14.72
C MET A 1 -15.97 25.25 15.73
N ALA A 2 -16.64 25.97 16.64
CA ALA A 2 -15.98 26.89 17.60
C ALA A 2 -14.90 26.24 18.50
N LYS A 3 -15.10 25.02 19.01
CA LYS A 3 -14.12 24.31 19.87
C LYS A 3 -12.82 23.91 19.15
N VAL A 4 -12.91 23.54 17.87
CA VAL A 4 -11.74 23.16 17.08
C VAL A 4 -10.91 24.40 16.75
N ALA A 5 -11.59 25.51 16.40
CA ALA A 5 -10.93 26.78 16.14
C ALA A 5 -10.21 27.35 17.37
N SER A 6 -10.83 27.28 18.56
CA SER A 6 -10.19 27.75 19.79
C SER A 6 -9.04 26.85 20.24
N PHE A 7 -9.14 25.53 20.05
CA PHE A 7 -8.02 24.61 20.29
C PHE A 7 -6.85 24.88 19.35
N ALA A 8 -7.11 25.04 18.05
CA ALA A 8 -6.08 25.35 17.06
C ALA A 8 -5.37 26.68 17.37
N MET A 9 -6.14 27.74 17.70
CA MET A 9 -5.56 29.03 18.09
C MET A 9 -4.71 28.95 19.35
N LYS A 10 -5.08 28.11 20.31
CA LYS A 10 -4.28 27.89 21.52
C LYS A 10 -2.96 27.20 21.20
N VAL A 11 -2.98 26.12 20.42
CA VAL A 11 -1.76 25.39 20.01
C VAL A 11 -0.82 26.30 19.22
N VAL A 12 -1.35 27.11 18.30
CA VAL A 12 -0.54 28.04 17.49
C VAL A 12 0.13 29.10 18.38
N ARG A 13 -0.61 29.66 19.34
CA ARG A 13 -0.07 30.65 20.27
C ARG A 13 0.99 30.05 21.19
N ASP A 14 0.69 28.90 21.79
CA ASP A 14 1.61 28.20 22.69
C ASP A 14 2.91 27.81 21.97
N LEU A 15 2.85 27.50 20.67
CA LEU A 15 4.04 27.19 19.86
C LEU A 15 4.80 28.45 19.41
N ALA A 16 4.11 29.57 19.17
CA ALA A 16 4.72 30.84 18.77
C ALA A 16 5.42 31.56 19.94
N ASP A 17 4.89 31.39 21.15
CA ASP A 17 5.44 31.96 22.38
C ASP A 17 6.45 31.01 23.07
N ALA A 18 6.67 29.82 22.53
CA ALA A 18 7.65 28.87 23.05
C ALA A 18 9.08 29.43 22.86
N PRO A 19 9.91 29.47 23.92
CA PRO A 19 11.26 30.03 23.84
C PRO A 19 12.21 29.17 22.99
N GLU A 20 11.90 27.88 22.81
CA GLU A 20 12.64 26.95 21.97
C GLU A 20 11.68 26.10 21.15
N LEU A 21 12.06 25.82 19.90
CA LEU A 21 11.31 24.90 19.05
C LEU A 21 11.30 23.50 19.69
N PRO A 22 10.18 22.77 19.64
CA PRO A 22 10.14 21.40 20.12
C PRO A 22 11.19 20.58 19.36
N ALA A 23 12.15 20.03 20.11
CA ALA A 23 13.16 19.17 19.55
C ALA A 23 12.52 17.86 19.08
N PHE A 24 12.86 17.42 17.87
CA PHE A 24 12.54 16.08 17.40
C PHE A 24 13.32 15.07 18.24
N ASP A 25 12.61 14.21 18.96
CA ASP A 25 13.22 13.12 19.73
C ASP A 25 13.40 11.89 18.83
N PRO A 26 14.64 11.59 18.38
CA PRO A 26 14.90 10.49 17.46
C PRO A 26 14.69 9.12 18.09
N GLU A 27 14.57 9.00 19.42
CA GLU A 27 14.33 7.71 20.07
C GLU A 27 12.87 7.27 19.95
N THR A 28 11.92 8.20 20.06
CA THR A 28 10.49 7.91 19.85
C THR A 28 10.15 7.67 18.38
N ALA A 29 10.98 8.15 17.45
CA ALA A 29 10.84 7.94 16.02
C ALA A 29 11.37 6.59 15.52
N LYS A 30 12.01 5.78 16.38
CA LYS A 30 12.38 4.41 16.03
C LYS A 30 11.09 3.62 15.83
N LEU A 31 10.76 3.29 14.58
CA LEU A 31 9.70 2.33 14.28
C LEU A 31 9.96 1.06 15.12
N PRO A 32 8.93 0.43 15.71
CA PRO A 32 9.10 -0.80 16.45
C PRO A 32 9.68 -1.87 15.52
N THR A 33 10.98 -2.13 15.66
CA THR A 33 11.68 -3.20 14.94
C THR A 33 11.39 -4.52 15.65
N GLY A 34 10.17 -5.02 15.47
CA GLY A 34 9.80 -6.37 15.89
C GLY A 34 10.65 -7.39 15.14
N SER A 35 11.66 -7.94 15.81
CA SER A 35 12.48 -9.05 15.33
C SER A 35 11.63 -10.31 15.28
N GLY A 36 11.04 -10.52 14.12
CA GLY A 36 10.12 -11.61 13.83
C GLY A 36 9.40 -11.25 12.55
N SER A 37 10.15 -11.00 11.48
CA SER A 37 9.56 -10.75 10.17
C SER A 37 8.94 -12.05 9.66
N PRO A 38 7.60 -12.22 9.66
CA PRO A 38 7.03 -13.15 8.69
C PRO A 38 7.54 -12.68 7.34
N VAL A 39 8.15 -13.59 6.59
CA VAL A 39 8.70 -13.32 5.27
C VAL A 39 7.68 -12.50 4.47
N ARG A 40 7.98 -11.21 4.25
CA ARG A 40 7.04 -10.30 3.61
C ARG A 40 7.20 -10.46 2.10
N VAL A 41 6.19 -11.05 1.48
CA VAL A 41 6.16 -11.22 0.04
C VAL A 41 5.77 -9.91 -0.61
N ALA A 42 6.55 -9.46 -1.59
CA ALA A 42 6.34 -8.18 -2.25
C ALA A 42 5.90 -8.40 -3.71
N PHE A 43 4.70 -7.92 -4.04
CA PHE A 43 4.21 -7.86 -5.42
C PHE A 43 4.77 -6.64 -6.19
N GLY A 44 5.07 -5.54 -5.49
CA GLY A 44 5.64 -4.33 -6.07
C GLY A 44 4.62 -3.40 -6.74
N SER A 45 3.34 -3.48 -6.38
CA SER A 45 2.29 -2.53 -6.79
C SER A 45 2.29 -1.28 -5.92
N ILE A 46 2.09 -0.10 -6.53
CA ILE A 46 1.84 1.16 -5.83
C ILE A 46 0.32 1.35 -5.71
N PRO A 47 -0.27 1.28 -4.51
CA PRO A 47 -1.71 1.47 -4.32
C PRO A 47 -2.18 2.85 -4.78
N ASP A 48 -3.36 2.88 -5.40
CA ASP A 48 -4.22 4.06 -5.33
C ASP A 48 -5.11 3.91 -4.08
N PHE A 49 -5.01 4.87 -3.15
CA PHE A 49 -5.78 4.86 -1.90
C PHE A 49 -7.15 5.52 -2.05
N ALA A 50 -7.50 6.04 -3.23
CA ALA A 50 -8.87 6.44 -3.52
C ALA A 50 -9.75 5.18 -3.59
N GLU A 51 -10.82 5.14 -2.79
CA GLU A 51 -11.75 4.00 -2.79
C GLU A 51 -12.27 3.74 -4.21
N HIS A 52 -12.15 2.50 -4.67
CA HIS A 52 -12.61 2.10 -6.00
C HIS A 52 -13.61 0.94 -5.88
N PRO A 53 -14.85 1.11 -6.37
CA PRO A 53 -15.93 0.14 -6.18
C PRO A 53 -15.74 -1.19 -6.93
N LYS A 54 -14.71 -1.32 -7.77
CA LYS A 54 -14.51 -2.46 -8.68
C LYS A 54 -13.20 -3.24 -8.48
N GLY A 55 -12.45 -2.98 -7.41
CA GLY A 55 -11.22 -3.72 -7.11
C GLY A 55 -10.05 -2.85 -6.67
N PHE A 56 -8.87 -3.45 -6.65
CA PHE A 56 -7.64 -2.79 -6.22
C PHE A 56 -6.98 -2.06 -7.39
N ARG A 57 -7.11 -0.73 -7.46
CA ARG A 57 -6.42 0.09 -8.46
C ARG A 57 -4.98 0.33 -8.08
N ILE A 58 -4.10 0.24 -9.07
CA ILE A 58 -2.68 0.56 -8.93
C ILE A 58 -2.33 1.85 -9.66
N ASN A 59 -1.48 2.66 -9.04
CA ASN A 59 -0.89 3.86 -9.62
C ASN A 59 0.42 3.57 -10.38
N GLY A 60 0.90 2.33 -10.31
CA GLY A 60 2.09 1.90 -11.02
C GLY A 60 2.72 0.68 -10.39
N THR A 61 3.87 0.29 -10.93
CA THR A 61 4.67 -0.84 -10.48
C THR A 61 6.08 -0.40 -10.14
N THR A 62 6.73 -1.15 -9.26
CA THR A 62 8.15 -0.97 -8.95
C THR A 62 9.02 -1.64 -10.02
N PRO A 63 10.11 -1.02 -10.49
CA PRO A 63 11.04 -1.66 -11.42
C PRO A 63 11.62 -2.96 -10.87
N GLY A 64 11.70 -4.00 -11.70
CA GLY A 64 12.17 -5.33 -11.35
C GLY A 64 11.21 -6.15 -10.46
N SER A 65 9.95 -5.72 -10.34
CA SER A 65 8.94 -6.40 -9.53
C SER A 65 8.12 -7.43 -10.33
N PRO A 66 7.50 -8.41 -9.65
CA PRO A 66 6.55 -9.34 -10.28
C PRO A 66 5.42 -8.62 -11.03
N ALA A 67 4.96 -7.49 -10.49
CA ALA A 67 3.93 -6.67 -11.13
C ALA A 67 4.40 -6.05 -12.46
N GLU A 68 5.64 -5.55 -12.53
CA GLU A 68 6.20 -5.04 -13.78
C GLU A 68 6.39 -6.17 -14.81
N GLY A 69 6.79 -7.36 -14.36
CA GLY A 69 6.89 -8.55 -15.21
C GLY A 69 5.57 -8.96 -15.88
N LEU A 70 4.43 -8.63 -15.26
CA LEU A 70 3.09 -8.79 -15.85
C LEU A 70 2.71 -7.68 -16.84
N GLY A 71 3.54 -6.65 -16.96
CA GLY A 71 3.23 -5.47 -17.77
C GLY A 71 2.11 -4.62 -17.19
N LEU A 72 1.89 -4.69 -15.86
CA LEU A 72 0.93 -3.83 -15.16
C LEU A 72 1.35 -2.36 -15.27
N LYS A 73 0.36 -1.48 -15.39
CA LYS A 73 0.54 -0.04 -15.58
C LYS A 73 -0.33 0.76 -14.64
N ALA A 74 -0.01 2.03 -14.49
CA ALA A 74 -0.84 3.00 -13.77
C ALA A 74 -2.27 3.00 -14.34
N GLY A 75 -3.27 2.90 -13.46
CA GLY A 75 -4.69 2.88 -13.82
C GLY A 75 -5.29 1.47 -13.98
N ASP A 76 -4.49 0.42 -13.93
CA ASP A 76 -4.99 -0.96 -13.94
C ASP A 76 -5.71 -1.27 -12.62
N VAL A 77 -6.77 -2.09 -12.70
CA VAL A 77 -7.57 -2.52 -11.54
C VAL A 77 -7.47 -4.03 -11.40
N ILE A 78 -6.85 -4.49 -10.32
CA ILE A 78 -6.74 -5.91 -9.99
C ILE A 78 -8.08 -6.39 -9.43
N THR A 79 -8.65 -7.42 -10.06
CA THR A 79 -9.94 -8.02 -9.70
C THR A 79 -9.81 -9.41 -9.11
N SER A 80 -8.71 -10.11 -9.40
CA SER A 80 -8.44 -11.44 -8.86
C SER A 80 -6.95 -11.67 -8.67
N PHE A 81 -6.58 -12.32 -7.58
CA PHE A 81 -5.21 -12.66 -7.23
C PHE A 81 -5.14 -14.06 -6.64
N GLY A 82 -4.38 -14.94 -7.28
CA GLY A 82 -4.25 -16.34 -6.86
C GLY A 82 -5.57 -17.10 -6.84
N GLY A 83 -6.51 -16.74 -7.73
CA GLY A 83 -7.86 -17.31 -7.77
C GLY A 83 -8.84 -16.74 -6.74
N ARG A 84 -8.41 -15.79 -5.89
CA ARG A 84 -9.28 -15.10 -4.93
C ARG A 84 -9.77 -13.78 -5.52
N PRO A 85 -11.07 -13.47 -5.44
CA PRO A 85 -11.59 -12.19 -5.88
C PRO A 85 -11.09 -11.06 -4.96
N ILE A 86 -10.58 -9.99 -5.56
CA ILE A 86 -10.04 -8.82 -4.87
C ILE A 86 -10.99 -7.64 -5.08
N ARG A 87 -11.57 -7.14 -4.00
CA ARG A 87 -12.47 -5.97 -4.03
C ARG A 87 -11.81 -4.76 -3.38
N THR A 88 -10.97 -4.99 -2.37
CA THR A 88 -10.32 -3.95 -1.59
C THR A 88 -8.79 -4.17 -1.53
N LEU A 89 -8.06 -3.13 -1.13
CA LEU A 89 -6.64 -3.25 -0.81
C LEU A 89 -6.39 -4.27 0.30
N TYR A 90 -7.30 -4.39 1.26
CA TYR A 90 -7.18 -5.34 2.36
C TYR A 90 -7.24 -6.78 1.86
N ASP A 91 -8.20 -7.09 0.96
CA ASP A 91 -8.30 -8.41 0.33
C ASP A 91 -7.02 -8.77 -0.43
N PHE A 92 -6.42 -7.79 -1.10
CA PHE A 92 -5.17 -7.97 -1.83
C PHE A 92 -4.01 -8.31 -0.88
N GLN A 93 -3.88 -7.58 0.23
CA GLN A 93 -2.84 -7.84 1.24
C GLN A 93 -3.02 -9.20 1.92
N GLU A 94 -4.26 -9.59 2.21
CA GLU A 94 -4.56 -10.89 2.80
C GLU A 94 -4.27 -12.03 1.82
N ALA A 95 -4.68 -11.88 0.56
CA ALA A 95 -4.38 -12.85 -0.49
C ALA A 95 -2.86 -12.99 -0.69
N LEU A 96 -2.12 -11.88 -0.72
CA LEU A 96 -0.66 -11.88 -0.87
C LEU A 96 0.04 -12.58 0.32
N SER A 97 -0.48 -12.39 1.54
CA SER A 97 0.06 -13.00 2.76
C SER A 97 -0.09 -14.53 2.80
N ALA A 98 -1.00 -15.09 2.00
CA ALA A 98 -1.19 -16.53 1.90
C ALA A 98 -0.14 -17.24 1.02
N PHE A 99 0.64 -16.49 0.24
CA PHE A 99 1.66 -17.03 -0.65
C PHE A 99 3.07 -16.83 -0.10
N LYS A 100 4.02 -17.60 -0.61
CA LYS A 100 5.44 -17.53 -0.26
C LYS A 100 6.25 -16.87 -1.37
N PRO A 101 7.46 -16.35 -1.06
CA PRO A 101 8.42 -15.99 -2.09
C PRO A 101 8.71 -17.17 -3.02
N GLY A 102 8.74 -16.91 -4.32
CA GLY A 102 8.96 -17.93 -5.36
C GLY A 102 7.67 -18.55 -5.89
N ASP A 103 6.53 -18.35 -5.23
CA ASP A 103 5.25 -18.89 -5.71
C ASP A 103 4.80 -18.14 -6.96
N THR A 104 4.38 -18.90 -7.98
CA THR A 104 3.74 -18.36 -9.17
C THR A 104 2.26 -18.16 -8.91
N VAL A 105 1.80 -16.91 -8.96
CA VAL A 105 0.39 -16.55 -8.76
C VAL A 105 -0.24 -16.06 -10.06
N LYS A 106 -1.48 -16.51 -10.31
CA LYS A 106 -2.30 -16.00 -11.41
C LYS A 106 -2.97 -14.70 -10.97
N VAL A 107 -2.83 -13.64 -11.76
CA VAL A 107 -3.40 -12.32 -11.50
C VAL A 107 -4.33 -11.97 -12.66
N GLN A 108 -5.50 -11.44 -12.35
CA GLN A 108 -6.43 -10.87 -13.33
C GLN A 108 -6.64 -9.39 -13.03
N TRP A 109 -6.57 -8.58 -14.07
CA TRP A 109 -6.74 -7.14 -13.96
C TRP A 109 -7.52 -6.58 -15.15
N LEU A 110 -8.18 -5.46 -14.90
CA LEU A 110 -8.88 -4.66 -15.90
C LEU A 110 -8.00 -3.48 -16.29
N ARG A 111 -7.83 -3.29 -17.61
CA ARG A 111 -7.23 -2.10 -18.21
C ARG A 111 -8.28 -1.40 -19.06
N GLY A 112 -8.89 -0.35 -18.51
CA GLY A 112 -10.08 0.26 -19.11
C GLY A 112 -11.24 -0.73 -19.09
N GLU A 113 -11.65 -1.22 -20.26
CA GLU A 113 -12.69 -2.26 -20.41
C GLU A 113 -12.12 -3.66 -20.75
N ALA A 114 -10.82 -3.76 -21.03
CA ALA A 114 -10.19 -5.02 -21.37
C ALA A 114 -9.81 -5.79 -20.09
N SER A 115 -10.26 -7.04 -19.99
CA SER A 115 -9.82 -7.98 -18.94
C SER A 115 -8.57 -8.72 -19.42
N LEU A 116 -7.50 -8.62 -18.65
CA LEU A 116 -6.22 -9.25 -18.88
C LEU A 116 -5.92 -10.23 -17.75
N GLU A 117 -5.19 -11.30 -18.08
CA GLU A 117 -4.70 -12.24 -17.09
C GLU A 117 -3.24 -12.61 -17.36
N GLY A 118 -2.51 -12.90 -16.28
CA GLY A 118 -1.11 -13.27 -16.36
C GLY A 118 -0.66 -13.99 -15.11
N GLN A 119 0.55 -14.55 -15.16
CA GLN A 119 1.16 -15.25 -14.02
C GLN A 119 2.48 -14.56 -13.65
N ALA A 120 2.67 -14.33 -12.36
CA ALA A 120 3.89 -13.73 -11.85
C ALA A 120 4.46 -14.57 -10.72
N ALA A 121 5.78 -14.77 -10.73
CA ALA A 121 6.50 -15.34 -9.61
C ALA A 121 6.71 -14.26 -8.55
N LEU A 122 6.19 -14.48 -7.34
CA LEU A 122 6.35 -13.55 -6.23
C LEU A 122 7.78 -13.52 -5.74
N ARG A 123 8.24 -12.34 -5.33
CA ARG A 123 9.61 -12.17 -4.84
C ARG A 123 9.58 -11.84 -3.35
N GLY A 124 10.40 -12.54 -2.58
CA GLY A 124 10.62 -12.25 -1.16
C GLY A 124 11.60 -11.10 -1.05
N ARG A 125 11.32 -10.17 -0.13
CA ARG A 125 12.28 -9.15 0.28
C ARG A 125 13.03 -9.61 1.52
#